data_AF-A0A7Y1TBF7-F1
#
_entry.id   AF-A0A7Y1TBF7-F1
#
_cell.length_a   1.000
_cell.length_b   1.000
_cell.length_c   1.000
_cell.angle_alpha   90.00
_cell.angle_beta   90.00
_cell.angle_gamma   90.00
#
_symmetry.space_group_name_H-M   'P 1'
#
loop_
_entity.id
_entity.type
_entity.pdbx_description
1 polymer ?
#
loop_
_entity_poly.entity_id
_entity_poly.type
_entity_poly.pdbx_seq_one_letter_code
_entity_poly.pdbx_strand_id
1 'polypeptide(L)'
;MRILKTLLFLVLLLVFAFFALAFITHNPGNAAVDLLFIPPIEARLATWLIGFFVVGVLLGLFASTLLLVSERTRRKRTEKRMQNTSKLLSGYHS
;
A
#
# COMPACT_ATOMS: atom_id res chain seq x y z
N MET A 1 -11.07 15.95 16.27
CA MET A 1 -10.02 15.09 15.67
C MET A 1 -10.56 14.06 14.68
N ARG A 2 -11.46 13.13 15.06
CA ARG A 2 -11.96 12.07 14.16
C ARG A 2 -12.81 12.60 13.00
N ILE A 3 -13.79 13.48 13.28
CA ILE A 3 -14.65 14.10 12.26
C ILE A 3 -13.86 14.98 11.29
N LEU A 4 -12.91 15.78 11.78
CA LEU A 4 -12.05 16.61 10.92
C LEU A 4 -11.18 15.76 9.99
N LYS A 5 -10.61 14.66 10.48
CA LYS A 5 -9.85 13.71 9.64
C LYS A 5 -10.76 13.06 8.59
N THR A 6 -11.98 12.68 8.97
CA THR A 6 -12.95 12.12 8.03
C THR A 6 -13.38 13.13 6.97
N LEU A 7 -13.62 14.39 7.35
CA LEU A 7 -13.99 15.46 6.43
C LEU A 7 -12.85 15.78 5.46
N LEU A 8 -11.61 15.87 5.97
CA LEU A 8 -10.43 16.08 5.14
C LEU A 8 -10.22 14.91 4.15
N PHE A 9 -10.43 13.68 4.61
CA PHE A 9 -10.38 12.51 3.74
C PHE A 9 -11.48 12.55 2.66
N LEU A 10 -12.70 12.94 3.01
CA LEU A 10 -13.80 13.10 2.06
C LEU A 10 -13.48 14.17 1.01
N VAL A 11 -12.97 15.34 1.44
CA VAL A 11 -12.54 16.40 0.52
C VAL A 11 -11.46 15.90 -0.43
N LEU A 12 -10.45 15.20 0.09
CA LEU A 12 -9.39 14.62 -0.73
C LEU A 12 -9.96 13.63 -1.76
N LEU A 13 -10.92 12.81 -1.36
CA LEU A 13 -11.59 11.83 -2.23
C LEU A 13 -12.39 12.52 -3.33
N LEU A 14 -13.11 13.60 -3.00
CA LEU A 14 -13.84 14.42 -3.98
C LEU A 14 -12.90 15.10 -4.98
N VAL A 15 -11.80 15.67 -4.49
CA VAL A 15 -10.77 16.30 -5.35
C VAL A 15 -10.17 15.26 -6.30
N PHE A 16 -9.82 14.08 -5.78
CA PHE A 16 -9.32 12.98 -6.59
C PHE A 16 -10.33 12.54 -7.67
N ALA A 17 -11.61 12.37 -7.29
CA ALA A 17 -12.67 12.01 -8.24
C ALA A 17 -12.85 13.08 -9.32
N PHE A 18 -12.81 14.37 -8.96
CA PHE A 18 -12.89 15.48 -9.91
C PHE A 18 -11.76 15.42 -10.95
N PHE A 19 -10.50 15.26 -10.50
CA PHE A 19 -9.37 15.15 -11.41
C PHE A 19 -9.42 13.88 -12.27
N ALA A 20 -9.88 12.75 -11.72
CA ALA A 20 -10.05 11.53 -12.50
C ALA A 20 -11.06 11.71 -13.63
N LEU A 21 -12.22 12.33 -13.34
CA LEU A 21 -13.23 12.63 -14.36
C LEU A 21 -12.72 13.62 -15.40
N ALA A 22 -12.07 14.72 -14.96
CA ALA A 22 -11.49 15.71 -15.87
C ALA A 22 -10.43 15.07 -16.79
N PHE A 23 -9.61 14.16 -16.27
CA PHE A 23 -8.63 13.43 -17.05
C PHE A 23 -9.28 12.52 -18.10
N ILE A 24 -10.33 11.78 -17.73
CA ILE A 24 -11.08 10.91 -18.66
C ILE A 24 -11.71 11.74 -19.79
N THR A 25 -12.29 12.91 -19.48
CA THR A 25 -12.96 13.74 -20.49
C THR A 25 -11.99 14.46 -21.42
N HIS A 26 -10.84 14.91 -20.92
CA HIS A 26 -9.85 15.61 -21.74
C HIS A 26 -8.88 14.68 -22.49
N ASN A 27 -8.81 13.40 -22.10
CA ASN A 27 -7.94 12.42 -22.73
C ASN A 27 -8.76 11.22 -23.27
N PRO A 28 -9.69 11.42 -24.22
CA PRO A 28 -10.48 10.34 -24.79
C PRO A 28 -9.67 9.41 -25.71
N GLY A 29 -8.44 9.81 -26.07
CA GLY A 29 -7.58 9.08 -26.98
C GLY A 29 -7.17 7.69 -26.48
N ASN A 30 -7.02 6.78 -27.43
CA ASN A 30 -6.38 5.49 -27.17
C ASN A 30 -4.85 5.70 -27.14
N ALA A 31 -4.20 5.01 -26.21
CA ALA A 31 -2.76 4.92 -26.12
C ALA A 31 -2.36 3.44 -26.18
N ALA A 32 -1.49 3.11 -27.12
CA ALA A 32 -0.81 1.82 -27.14
C ALA A 32 0.34 1.87 -26.15
N VAL A 33 0.33 1.00 -25.15
CA VAL A 33 1.48 0.84 -24.23
C VAL A 33 2.15 -0.48 -24.55
N ASP A 34 3.44 -0.42 -24.85
CA ASP A 34 4.30 -1.59 -24.97
C ASP A 34 4.71 -2.07 -23.56
N LEU A 35 4.26 -3.27 -23.20
CA LEU A 35 4.51 -3.89 -21.90
C LEU A 35 5.75 -4.81 -21.92
N LEU A 36 6.61 -4.67 -22.93
CA LEU A 36 7.87 -5.39 -23.13
C LEU A 36 7.71 -6.89 -23.47
N PHE A 37 6.85 -7.61 -22.74
CA PHE A 37 6.61 -9.05 -22.89
C PHE A 37 5.22 -9.37 -23.46
N ILE A 38 4.39 -8.35 -23.66
CA ILE A 38 3.02 -8.48 -24.17
C ILE A 38 2.90 -7.56 -25.38
N PRO A 39 2.24 -8.01 -26.48
CA PRO A 39 1.99 -7.15 -27.62
C PRO A 39 1.34 -5.83 -27.20
N PRO A 40 1.62 -4.70 -27.87
CA PRO A 40 1.04 -3.42 -27.53
C PRO A 40 -0.49 -3.50 -27.52
N ILE A 41 -1.10 -3.22 -26.36
CA ILE A 41 -2.55 -3.22 -26.20
C ILE A 41 -3.04 -1.78 -26.39
N GLU A 42 -3.95 -1.58 -27.33
CA GLU A 42 -4.65 -0.31 -27.46
C GLU A 42 -5.78 -0.22 -26.43
N ALA A 43 -5.64 0.72 -25.50
CA ALA A 43 -6.68 1.04 -24.53
C ALA A 43 -6.74 2.55 -24.33
N ARG A 44 -7.82 3.04 -23.71
CA ARG A 44 -7.89 4.45 -23.31
C ARG A 44 -6.79 4.77 -22.32
N LEU A 45 -6.20 5.96 -22.42
CA LEU A 45 -5.14 6.42 -21.51
C LEU A 45 -5.55 6.27 -20.03
N ALA A 46 -6.81 6.56 -19.71
CA ALA A 46 -7.37 6.39 -18.37
C ALA A 46 -7.32 4.93 -17.88
N THR A 47 -7.53 3.94 -18.76
CA THR A 47 -7.47 2.53 -18.40
C THR A 47 -6.06 2.13 -17.99
N TRP A 48 -5.04 2.58 -18.72
CA TRP A 48 -3.64 2.37 -18.35
C TRP A 48 -3.29 3.00 -17.02
N LEU A 49 -3.67 4.28 -16.83
CA LEU A 49 -3.38 5.01 -15.61
C LEU A 49 -4.00 4.33 -14.38
N ILE A 50 -5.28 3.96 -14.45
CA ILE A 50 -5.98 3.26 -13.37
C ILE A 50 -5.38 1.88 -13.13
N GLY A 51 -5.09 1.13 -14.20
CA GLY A 51 -4.50 -0.20 -14.12
C GLY A 51 -3.16 -0.19 -13.38
N PHE A 52 -2.22 0.65 -13.81
CA PHE A 52 -0.92 0.79 -13.14
C PHE A 52 -1.05 1.31 -11.71
N PHE A 53 -1.97 2.24 -11.45
CA PHE A 53 -2.21 2.73 -10.09
C PHE A 53 -2.69 1.60 -9.17
N VAL A 54 -3.69 0.82 -9.58
CA VAL A 54 -4.21 -0.31 -8.80
C VAL A 54 -3.11 -1.34 -8.53
N VAL A 55 -2.35 -1.73 -9.57
CA VAL A 55 -1.23 -2.67 -9.41
C VAL A 55 -0.18 -2.12 -8.45
N GLY A 56 0.21 -0.85 -8.59
CA GLY A 56 1.17 -0.19 -7.71
C GLY A 56 0.72 -0.15 -6.25
N VAL A 57 -0.56 0.19 -6.00
CA VAL A 57 -1.14 0.19 -4.65
C VAL A 57 -1.13 -1.22 -4.06
N LEU A 58 -1.54 -2.23 -4.82
CA LEU A 58 -1.53 -3.62 -4.36
C LEU A 58 -0.12 -4.09 -4.00
N LEU A 59 0.87 -3.80 -4.84
CA LEU A 59 2.28 -4.12 -4.57
C LEU A 59 2.81 -3.38 -3.33
N GLY A 60 2.48 -2.10 -3.18
CA GLY A 60 2.86 -1.29 -2.01
C GLY A 60 2.24 -1.80 -0.70
N LEU A 61 0.96 -2.18 -0.73
CA LEU A 61 0.27 -2.80 0.41
C LEU A 61 0.87 -4.17 0.74
N PHE A 62 1.20 -4.97 -0.27
CA PHE A 62 1.84 -6.27 -0.08
C PHE A 62 3.21 -6.12 0.58
N ALA A 63 4.07 -5.24 0.04
CA ALA A 63 5.38 -4.95 0.62
C ALA A 63 5.27 -4.42 2.06
N SER A 64 4.34 -3.51 2.32
CA SER A 64 4.10 -2.96 3.66
C SER A 64 3.67 -4.05 4.65
N THR A 65 2.83 -4.98 4.21
CA THR A 65 2.38 -6.12 5.01
C THR A 65 3.55 -7.03 5.37
N LEU A 66 4.42 -7.35 4.40
CA LEU A 66 5.62 -8.16 4.64
C LEU A 66 6.55 -7.51 5.67
N LEU A 67 6.78 -6.20 5.56
CA LEU A 67 7.57 -5.45 6.53
C LEU A 67 6.95 -5.53 7.93
N LEU A 68 5.63 -5.33 8.04
CA LEU A 68 4.92 -5.37 9.32
C LEU A 68 4.98 -6.77 9.97
N VAL A 69 4.85 -7.83 9.18
CA VAL A 69 4.97 -9.22 9.65
C VAL A 69 6.39 -9.53 10.11
N SER A 70 7.40 -9.07 9.36
CA SER A 70 8.81 -9.25 9.73
C SER A 70 9.12 -8.58 11.07
N GLU A 71 8.60 -7.38 11.28
CA GLU A 71 8.77 -6.59 12.52
C GLU A 71 8.08 -7.26 13.71
N ARG A 72 6.83 -7.73 13.53
CA ARG A 72 6.12 -8.51 14.56
C ARG A 72 6.88 -9.78 14.96
N THR A 73 7.49 -10.45 13.99
CA THR A 73 8.26 -11.67 14.23
C THR A 73 9.55 -11.37 15.02
N ARG A 74 10.25 -10.29 14.67
CA ARG A 74 11.42 -9.81 15.41
C ARG A 74 11.06 -9.46 16.86
N ARG A 75 9.97 -8.72 17.07
CA ARG A 75 9.46 -8.38 18.40
C ARG A 75 9.17 -9.61 19.25
N LYS A 76 8.41 -10.57 18.71
CA LYS A 76 8.12 -11.83 19.42
C LYS A 76 9.38 -12.61 19.77
N ARG A 77 10.40 -12.62 18.89
CA ARG A 77 11.70 -13.27 19.18
C ARG A 77 12.44 -12.56 20.31
N THR A 78 12.50 -11.24 20.30
CA THR A 78 13.14 -10.45 21.36
C THR A 78 12.43 -10.65 22.70
N GLU A 79 11.10 -10.64 22.70
CA GLU A 79 10.30 -10.85 23.92
C GLU A 79 10.53 -12.25 24.52
N LYS A 80 10.55 -13.30 23.69
CA LYS A 80 10.93 -14.66 24.15
C LYS A 80 12.34 -14.71 24.73
N ARG A 81 13.31 -14.00 24.15
CA ARG A 81 14.69 -13.94 24.68
C ARG A 81 14.73 -13.27 26.05
N MET A 82 14.02 -12.15 26.22
CA MET A 82 13.95 -11.44 27.50
C MET A 82 13.33 -12.34 28.58
N GLN A 83 12.22 -13.02 28.28
CA GLN A 83 11.58 -13.94 29.24
C GLN A 83 12.51 -15.09 29.66
N ASN A 84 13.28 -15.65 28.74
CA ASN A 84 14.24 -16.72 29.05
C ASN A 84 15.39 -16.20 29.92
N THR A 85 15.93 -15.01 29.61
CA THR A 85 16.99 -14.39 30.41
C THR A 85 16.51 -14.06 31.82
N SER A 86 15.30 -13.52 31.97
CA SER A 86 14.70 -13.23 33.29
C SER A 86 14.51 -14.49 34.12
N LYS A 87 14.06 -15.61 33.53
CA LYS A 87 13.93 -16.90 34.22
C LYS A 87 15.27 -17.46 34.71
N LEU A 88 16.34 -17.31 33.90
CA LEU A 88 17.68 -17.72 34.30
C LEU A 88 18.20 -16.90 35.48
N LEU A 89 17.98 -15.58 35.46
CA LEU A 89 18.40 -14.68 36.55
C LEU A 89 17.61 -14.92 37.85
N SER A 90 16.30 -15.20 37.77
CA SER A 90 15.50 -15.50 38.96
C SER A 90 15.78 -16.89 39.53
N GLY A 91 16.11 -17.86 38.69
CA GLY A 91 16.49 -19.22 39.12
C GLY A 91 17.91 -19.31 39.70
N TYR A 92 18.80 -18.36 39.37
CA TYR A 92 20.16 -18.29 39.89
C TYR A 92 20.25 -17.76 41.34
N HIS A 93 19.16 -17.19 41.85
CA HIS A 93 19.12 -16.56 43.18
C HIS A 93 18.42 -17.40 44.26
N SER A 94 18.09 -18.66 43.96
CA SER A 94 17.54 -19.67 44.88
C SER A 94 18.51 -20.83 45.07
#